data_AF-A0A7W5HGK0-F1
#
_entry.id   AF-A0A7W5HGK0-F1
#
_cell.length_a   1.000
_cell.length_b   1.000
_cell.length_c   1.000
_cell.angle_alpha   90.00
_cell.angle_beta   90.00
_cell.angle_gamma   90.00
#
_symmetry.space_group_name_H-M   'P 1'
#
loop_
_entity.id
_entity.type
_entity.pdbx_description
1 polymer ?
#
loop_
_entity_poly.entity_id
_entity_poly.type
_entity_poly.pdbx_seq_one_letter_code
_entity_poly.pdbx_strand_id
1 'polypeptide(L)'
;MPAQLLPEPVRRSWERSRSAGVRPSDSPVFGYASRSVDAEIFEGERYFMQSVRDEVEQLWGSFGGPEWTIFCVNPRGVIVHARHSGVSVPAGLRAIRNGCRLLEADVGTTAPACALAEGATVTVLGSQHYLTEFESIFCLSTPFRDVDGEVAGALDITGVGERDMDLLGGYFRQAAFAIENAMFARLHGCYLVAIQHDMRWLNTPLQGLIAISEGGRLRAANSIGRRLLGLAPTGSVEGVTLASLFPHASPAQRRRLLQSASIPGRLPLPDRSHVFTHVIRGPLASTDRRNSLRWRPALTGGRTDSVREHEPGVLTAPPLREQVRDAVTHALEANGGNVALTARQLGISRTTLYKRLGRGRPAVRELPTEKGE
;
A
#
# COMPACT_ATOMS: atom_id res chain seq x y z
N MET A 1 22.19 20.42 7.45
CA MET A 1 22.14 21.10 6.14
C MET A 1 21.38 22.44 6.26
N PRO A 2 21.78 23.52 5.58
CA PRO A 2 21.02 24.78 5.54
C PRO A 2 19.64 24.60 4.91
N ALA A 3 18.59 25.19 5.50
CA ALA A 3 17.20 24.99 5.05
C ALA A 3 16.90 25.50 3.61
N GLN A 4 17.71 26.42 3.10
CA GLN A 4 17.59 27.00 1.75
C GLN A 4 18.02 26.03 0.64
N LEU A 5 18.72 24.95 0.99
CA LEU A 5 19.17 23.91 0.06
C LEU A 5 18.23 22.69 0.03
N LEU A 6 17.18 22.70 0.86
CA LEU A 6 16.20 21.62 0.91
C LEU A 6 15.21 21.75 -0.27
N PRO A 7 14.82 20.63 -0.90
CA PRO A 7 13.63 20.60 -1.73
C PRO A 7 12.44 21.12 -0.93
N GLU A 8 11.60 21.89 -1.59
CA GLU A 8 10.50 22.63 -0.95
C GLU A 8 9.55 21.75 -0.10
N PRO A 9 9.13 20.54 -0.53
CA PRO A 9 8.40 19.57 0.32
C PRO A 9 9.12 19.23 1.63
N VAL A 10 10.43 19.02 1.57
CA VAL A 10 11.25 18.62 2.71
C VAL A 10 11.43 19.80 3.65
N ARG A 11 11.63 21.02 3.11
CA ARG A 11 11.71 22.24 3.91
C ARG A 11 10.44 22.47 4.74
N ARG A 12 9.26 22.31 4.15
CA ARG A 12 7.99 22.40 4.89
C ARG A 12 7.87 21.32 5.97
N SER A 13 8.33 20.10 5.68
CA SER A 13 8.38 19.03 6.69
C SER A 13 9.31 19.35 7.86
N TRP A 14 10.45 19.98 7.60
CA TRP A 14 11.36 20.45 8.65
C TRP A 14 10.69 21.49 9.55
N GLU A 15 9.95 22.42 8.94
CA GLU A 15 9.19 23.43 9.67
C GLU A 15 8.13 22.80 10.57
N ARG A 16 7.40 21.78 10.08
CA ARG A 16 6.42 21.02 10.88
C ARG A 16 7.08 20.24 12.02
N SER A 17 8.17 19.51 11.74
CA SER A 17 8.93 18.75 12.75
C SER A 17 9.44 19.67 13.87
N ARG A 18 10.05 20.80 13.50
CA ARG A 18 10.53 21.82 14.46
C ARG A 18 9.38 22.42 15.27
N SER A 19 8.25 22.71 14.63
CA SER A 19 7.07 23.28 15.30
C SER A 19 6.43 22.29 16.27
N ALA A 20 6.61 20.99 16.06
CA ALA A 20 6.19 19.94 16.98
C ALA A 20 7.17 19.73 18.15
N GLY A 21 8.29 20.45 18.20
CA GLY A 21 9.27 20.40 19.30
C GLY A 21 10.43 19.44 19.11
N VAL A 22 10.50 18.75 17.97
CA VAL A 22 11.59 17.82 17.64
C VAL A 22 12.87 18.61 17.38
N ARG A 23 14.02 18.11 17.84
CA ARG A 23 15.35 18.63 17.55
C ARG A 23 16.14 17.64 16.68
N PRO A 24 17.07 18.11 15.83
CA PRO A 24 17.83 17.20 14.96
C PRO A 24 18.65 16.13 15.70
N SER A 25 19.06 16.40 16.94
CA SER A 25 19.83 15.49 17.79
C SER A 25 18.98 14.48 18.57
N ASP A 26 17.65 14.57 18.50
CA ASP A 26 16.76 13.67 19.24
C ASP A 26 16.80 12.26 18.62
N SER A 27 16.58 11.25 19.45
CA SER A 27 16.35 9.88 18.97
C SER A 27 14.91 9.70 18.51
N PRO A 28 14.66 8.95 17.43
CA PRO A 28 13.31 8.71 16.91
C PRO A 28 12.49 7.89 17.91
N VAL A 29 11.23 8.31 18.09
CA VAL A 29 10.27 7.62 18.96
C VAL A 29 9.29 6.84 18.08
N PHE A 30 9.43 5.51 18.05
CA PHE A 30 8.55 4.66 17.25
C PHE A 30 7.33 4.22 18.06
N GLY A 31 6.19 4.89 17.83
CA GLY A 31 4.90 4.46 18.34
C GLY A 31 4.30 3.31 17.54
N TYR A 32 3.54 2.43 18.19
CA TYR A 32 2.80 1.34 17.54
C TYR A 32 1.30 1.47 17.79
N ALA A 33 0.48 1.30 16.75
CA ALA A 33 -0.96 1.26 16.87
C ALA A 33 -1.41 0.06 17.74
N SER A 34 -2.43 0.28 18.59
CA SER A 34 -3.05 -0.78 19.39
C SER A 34 -3.83 -1.75 18.51
N ARG A 35 -3.86 -3.04 18.87
CA ARG A 35 -4.61 -4.10 18.17
C ARG A 35 -6.10 -3.79 17.95
N SER A 36 -6.70 -2.93 18.79
CA SER A 36 -8.10 -2.49 18.63
C SER A 36 -8.31 -1.52 17.46
N VAL A 37 -7.29 -0.71 17.13
CA VAL A 37 -7.28 0.20 15.98
C VAL A 37 -7.12 -0.59 14.67
N ASP A 38 -6.43 -1.74 14.72
CA ASP A 38 -6.31 -2.65 13.58
C ASP A 38 -7.69 -3.21 13.15
N ALA A 39 -8.55 -3.63 14.10
CA ALA A 39 -9.84 -4.23 13.76
C ALA A 39 -10.81 -3.27 13.03
N GLU A 40 -10.88 -2.00 13.45
CA GLU A 40 -11.77 -0.99 12.84
C GLU A 40 -11.24 -0.47 11.49
N ILE A 41 -9.93 -0.45 11.28
CA ILE A 41 -9.35 -0.08 9.97
C ILE A 41 -9.60 -1.19 8.95
N PHE A 42 -9.52 -2.48 9.33
CA PHE A 42 -9.36 -3.56 8.34
C PHE A 42 -10.61 -4.36 7.95
N GLU A 43 -11.73 -4.32 8.69
CA GLU A 43 -12.89 -5.19 8.42
C GLU A 43 -13.59 -4.91 7.07
N GLY A 44 -13.63 -3.65 6.61
CA GLY A 44 -14.15 -3.24 5.30
C GLY A 44 -13.10 -3.23 4.17
N GLU A 45 -11.84 -3.50 4.49
CA GLU A 45 -10.69 -3.15 3.64
C GLU A 45 -9.95 -4.33 3.04
N ARG A 46 -10.39 -5.57 3.27
CA ARG A 46 -9.69 -6.80 2.85
C ARG A 46 -9.21 -6.80 1.40
N TYR A 47 -10.06 -6.37 0.45
CA TYR A 47 -9.67 -6.31 -0.98
C TYR A 47 -8.64 -5.22 -1.29
N PHE A 48 -8.74 -4.06 -0.66
CA PHE A 48 -7.76 -2.99 -0.81
C PHE A 48 -6.42 -3.39 -0.18
N MET A 49 -6.47 -3.94 1.03
CA MET A 49 -5.28 -4.44 1.72
C MET A 49 -4.59 -5.57 0.97
N GLN A 50 -5.36 -6.41 0.27
CA GLN A 50 -4.79 -7.41 -0.62
C GLN A 50 -4.04 -6.75 -1.78
N SER A 51 -4.64 -5.76 -2.45
CA SER A 51 -3.96 -5.02 -3.52
C SER A 51 -2.69 -4.32 -3.04
N VAL A 52 -2.71 -3.67 -1.87
CA VAL A 52 -1.52 -3.07 -1.26
C VAL A 52 -0.43 -4.12 -1.03
N ARG A 53 -0.80 -5.28 -0.48
CA ARG A 53 0.13 -6.38 -0.25
C ARG A 53 0.75 -6.85 -1.56
N ASP A 54 -0.08 -7.11 -2.57
CA ASP A 54 0.36 -7.62 -3.87
C ASP A 54 1.36 -6.67 -4.54
N GLU A 55 1.11 -5.36 -4.49
CA GLU A 55 2.03 -4.36 -5.04
C GLU A 55 3.34 -4.27 -4.25
N VAL A 56 3.27 -4.34 -2.91
CA VAL A 56 4.49 -4.39 -2.08
C VAL A 56 5.31 -5.64 -2.36
N GLU A 57 4.70 -6.82 -2.54
CA GLU A 57 5.42 -8.05 -2.93
C GLU A 57 6.09 -7.92 -4.30
N GLN A 58 5.37 -7.36 -5.28
CA GLN A 58 5.89 -7.19 -6.65
C GLN A 58 7.09 -6.25 -6.67
N LEU A 59 6.98 -5.12 -5.97
CA LEU A 59 8.08 -4.17 -5.79
C LEU A 59 9.25 -4.83 -5.03
N TRP A 60 8.95 -5.63 -4.00
CA TRP A 60 9.97 -6.38 -3.26
C TRP A 60 10.72 -7.37 -4.14
N GLY A 61 10.04 -8.09 -5.03
CA GLY A 61 10.66 -9.00 -5.98
C GLY A 61 11.66 -8.32 -6.94
N SER A 62 11.46 -7.02 -7.19
CA SER A 62 12.27 -6.25 -8.15
C SER A 62 13.35 -5.40 -7.48
N PHE A 63 13.05 -4.79 -6.33
CA PHE A 63 13.89 -3.78 -5.67
C PHE A 63 14.26 -4.11 -4.23
N GLY A 64 13.73 -5.20 -3.69
CA GLY A 64 14.06 -5.69 -2.35
C GLY A 64 15.53 -6.08 -2.23
N GLY A 65 15.96 -6.32 -0.99
CA GLY A 65 17.33 -6.70 -0.68
C GLY A 65 17.62 -6.59 0.81
N PRO A 66 18.81 -7.05 1.27
CA PRO A 66 19.18 -7.04 2.67
C PRO A 66 18.98 -5.67 3.34
N GLU A 67 19.44 -4.60 2.70
CA GLU A 67 19.47 -3.25 3.27
C GLU A 67 18.22 -2.40 2.98
N TRP A 68 17.18 -3.03 2.43
CA TRP A 68 15.98 -2.33 1.94
C TRP A 68 14.72 -2.82 2.65
N THR A 69 13.78 -1.89 2.83
CA THR A 69 12.43 -2.13 3.33
C THR A 69 11.44 -1.45 2.40
N ILE A 70 10.40 -2.17 1.99
CA ILE A 70 9.30 -1.61 1.20
C ILE A 70 8.04 -1.72 2.03
N PHE A 71 7.28 -0.64 2.16
CA PHE A 71 6.10 -0.62 3.01
C PHE A 71 5.04 0.35 2.50
N CYS A 72 3.85 0.25 3.09
CA CYS A 72 2.73 1.12 2.83
C CYS A 72 2.27 1.77 4.13
N VAL A 73 2.01 3.07 4.11
CA VAL A 73 1.36 3.81 5.20
C VAL A 73 -0.05 4.24 4.83
N ASN A 74 -0.94 4.29 5.82
CA ASN A 74 -2.25 4.92 5.68
C ASN A 74 -2.17 6.45 5.89
N PRO A 75 -3.28 7.21 5.77
CA PRO A 75 -3.26 8.68 5.90
C PRO A 75 -2.85 9.18 7.29
N ARG A 76 -2.86 8.32 8.30
CA ARG A 76 -2.44 8.63 9.67
C ARG A 76 -0.96 8.32 9.92
N GLY A 77 -0.21 7.99 8.87
CA GLY A 77 1.21 7.62 8.96
C GLY A 77 1.46 6.26 9.61
N VAL A 78 0.44 5.39 9.71
CA VAL A 78 0.59 4.04 10.27
C VAL A 78 0.93 3.06 9.15
N ILE A 79 1.98 2.27 9.36
CA ILE A 79 2.39 1.20 8.44
C ILE A 79 1.35 0.08 8.46
N VAL A 80 0.66 -0.11 7.33
CA VAL A 80 -0.36 -1.15 7.17
C VAL A 80 0.20 -2.45 6.60
N HIS A 81 1.31 -2.35 5.86
CA HIS A 81 2.03 -3.51 5.36
C HIS A 81 3.50 -3.16 5.14
N ALA A 82 4.41 -4.08 5.50
CA ALA A 82 5.85 -3.93 5.29
C ALA A 82 6.51 -5.26 4.88
N ARG A 83 7.52 -5.14 4.02
CA ARG A 83 8.42 -6.22 3.60
C ARG A 83 9.87 -5.82 3.82
N HIS A 84 10.59 -6.76 4.44
CA HIS A 84 11.99 -6.65 4.82
C HIS A 84 12.71 -7.98 4.53
N SER A 85 14.03 -7.94 4.41
CA SER A 85 14.85 -9.13 4.08
C SER A 85 14.81 -10.23 5.13
N GLY A 86 14.55 -9.88 6.40
CA GLY A 86 14.50 -10.81 7.53
C GLY A 86 15.84 -11.39 7.98
N VAL A 87 16.93 -11.20 7.22
CA VAL A 87 18.27 -11.75 7.53
C VAL A 87 19.21 -10.69 8.10
N SER A 88 19.16 -9.48 7.57
CA SER A 88 19.93 -8.33 8.06
C SER A 88 19.09 -7.08 7.82
N VAL A 89 18.57 -6.46 8.86
CA VAL A 89 17.88 -5.16 8.76
C VAL A 89 18.70 -4.14 9.56
N PRO A 90 19.17 -3.04 8.94
CA PRO A 90 19.88 -1.97 9.63
C PRO A 90 19.10 -1.51 10.87
N ALA A 91 19.80 -1.19 11.97
CA ALA A 91 19.17 -0.95 13.27
C ALA A 91 18.03 0.09 13.19
N GLY A 92 18.26 1.22 12.49
CA GLY A 92 17.26 2.28 12.29
C GLY A 92 16.03 1.87 11.47
N LEU A 93 16.11 0.78 10.70
CA LEU A 93 14.99 0.27 9.89
C LEU A 93 14.18 -0.82 10.59
N ARG A 94 14.69 -1.41 11.69
CA ARG A 94 14.00 -2.51 12.40
C ARG A 94 12.66 -2.12 13.02
N ALA A 95 12.48 -0.82 13.27
CA ALA A 95 11.23 -0.28 13.80
C ALA A 95 10.12 -0.20 12.73
N ILE A 96 10.49 -0.20 11.44
CA ILE A 96 9.58 -0.12 10.28
C ILE A 96 8.92 -1.49 10.07
N ARG A 97 7.80 -1.70 10.76
CA ARG A 97 6.97 -2.91 10.67
C ARG A 97 5.50 -2.55 10.82
N ASN A 98 4.61 -3.47 10.47
CA ASN A 98 3.16 -3.26 10.58
C ASN A 98 2.78 -2.69 11.96
N GLY A 99 1.89 -1.69 11.95
CA GLY A 99 1.42 -0.96 13.11
C GLY A 99 2.34 0.18 13.56
N CYS A 100 3.58 0.26 13.09
CA CYS A 100 4.48 1.38 13.42
C CYS A 100 3.92 2.70 12.84
N ARG A 101 4.01 3.77 13.62
CA ARG A 101 3.56 5.10 13.24
C ARG A 101 4.75 6.00 12.94
N LEU A 102 4.70 6.70 11.81
CA LEU A 102 5.73 7.62 11.32
C LEU A 102 5.20 9.06 11.26
N LEU A 103 5.10 9.72 12.42
CA LEU A 103 4.73 11.14 12.47
C LEU A 103 5.96 12.03 12.54
N GLU A 104 5.88 13.22 11.94
CA GLU A 104 6.94 14.24 12.01
C GLU A 104 7.25 14.67 13.45
N ALA A 105 6.25 14.61 14.34
CA ALA A 105 6.41 14.91 15.76
C ALA A 105 7.21 13.83 16.53
N ASP A 106 7.31 12.61 15.99
CA ASP A 106 7.90 11.47 16.69
C ASP A 106 9.24 11.03 16.06
N VAL A 107 9.33 11.10 14.73
CA VAL A 107 10.49 10.62 13.96
C VAL A 107 11.08 11.70 13.03
N GLY A 108 10.59 12.93 13.12
CA GLY A 108 11.01 14.02 12.25
C GLY A 108 10.62 13.82 10.78
N THR A 109 11.29 14.57 9.90
CA THR A 109 11.06 14.50 8.45
C THR A 109 11.38 13.13 7.88
N THR A 110 10.36 12.50 7.29
CA THR A 110 10.45 11.24 6.56
C THR A 110 9.73 11.37 5.22
N ALA A 111 10.17 10.61 4.21
CA ALA A 111 9.51 10.62 2.89
C ALA A 111 8.00 10.30 2.94
N PRO A 112 7.49 9.32 3.72
CA PRO A 112 6.05 9.08 3.80
C PRO A 112 5.28 10.26 4.40
N ALA A 113 5.82 10.91 5.44
CA ALA A 113 5.17 12.09 6.01
C ALA A 113 5.08 13.25 4.99
N CYS A 114 6.15 13.49 4.23
CA CYS A 114 6.13 14.45 3.13
C CYS A 114 5.12 14.06 2.04
N ALA A 115 5.15 12.82 1.55
CA ALA A 115 4.27 12.38 0.47
C ALA A 115 2.78 12.46 0.86
N LEU A 116 2.44 12.13 2.12
CA LEU A 116 1.10 12.27 2.65
C LEU A 116 0.65 13.73 2.71
N ALA A 117 1.50 14.64 3.21
CA ALA A 117 1.18 16.05 3.35
C ALA A 117 1.08 16.78 2.00
N GLU A 118 1.92 16.41 1.05
CA GLU A 118 2.07 17.11 -0.23
C GLU A 118 1.22 16.49 -1.34
N GLY A 119 0.78 15.24 -1.18
CA GLY A 119 0.06 14.50 -2.21
C GLY A 119 0.88 14.28 -3.49
N ALA A 120 2.21 14.29 -3.37
CA ALA A 120 3.16 14.09 -4.45
C ALA A 120 4.24 13.08 -4.04
N THR A 121 4.90 12.46 -5.03
CA THR A 121 6.09 11.63 -4.77
C THR A 121 7.19 12.51 -4.17
N VAL A 122 7.75 12.10 -3.04
CA VAL A 122 8.83 12.82 -2.36
C VAL A 122 9.98 11.87 -2.05
N THR A 123 11.18 12.39 -2.26
CA THR A 123 12.44 11.76 -1.88
C THR A 123 13.02 12.50 -0.68
N VAL A 124 13.56 11.75 0.28
CA VAL A 124 14.33 12.30 1.41
C VAL A 124 15.65 11.52 1.49
N LEU A 125 16.77 12.25 1.39
CA LEU A 125 18.12 11.70 1.29
C LEU A 125 19.02 12.18 2.42
N GLY A 126 19.56 11.24 3.19
CA GLY A 126 20.57 11.48 4.22
C GLY A 126 20.28 12.67 5.11
N SER A 127 21.09 13.72 5.05
CA SER A 127 20.91 14.95 5.86
C SER A 127 19.67 15.79 5.52
N GLN A 128 18.83 15.36 4.58
CA GLN A 128 17.47 15.86 4.38
C GLN A 128 16.47 15.28 5.39
N HIS A 129 16.79 14.15 6.03
CA HIS A 129 16.07 13.73 7.22
C HIS A 129 16.31 14.75 8.33
N TYR A 130 15.28 15.03 9.12
CA TYR A 130 15.39 16.03 10.18
C TYR A 130 16.25 15.53 11.34
N LEU A 131 16.11 14.25 11.71
CA LEU A 131 16.92 13.60 12.74
C LEU A 131 18.24 13.12 12.15
N THR A 132 19.36 13.44 12.82
CA THR A 132 20.70 13.03 12.38
C THR A 132 20.90 11.51 12.39
N GLU A 133 20.10 10.78 13.18
CA GLU A 133 20.12 9.32 13.22
C GLU A 133 19.81 8.68 11.84
N PHE A 134 19.10 9.40 10.96
CA PHE A 134 18.74 8.93 9.62
C PHE A 134 19.65 9.47 8.51
N GLU A 135 20.82 10.02 8.85
CA GLU A 135 21.75 10.61 7.86
C GLU A 135 22.28 9.61 6.82
N SER A 136 22.28 8.31 7.11
CA SER A 136 22.66 7.25 6.18
C SER A 136 21.50 6.66 5.37
N ILE A 137 20.28 7.18 5.57
CA ILE A 137 19.06 6.61 5.02
C ILE A 137 18.66 7.32 3.73
N PHE A 138 18.19 6.51 2.79
CA PHE A 138 17.53 6.92 1.56
C PHE A 138 16.06 6.51 1.64
N CYS A 139 15.15 7.44 1.31
CA CYS A 139 13.73 7.16 1.23
C CYS A 139 13.11 7.74 -0.05
N LEU A 140 12.26 6.95 -0.71
CA LEU A 140 11.35 7.40 -1.76
C LEU A 140 9.92 7.00 -1.36
N SER A 141 9.01 7.97 -1.35
CA SER A 141 7.60 7.72 -1.04
C SER A 141 6.69 8.27 -2.12
N THR A 142 5.71 7.47 -2.55
CA THR A 142 4.71 7.83 -3.56
C THR A 142 3.31 7.66 -3.01
N PRO A 143 2.49 8.72 -2.99
CA PRO A 143 1.13 8.64 -2.50
C PRO A 143 0.20 7.99 -3.53
N PHE A 144 -0.87 7.39 -3.04
CA PHE A 144 -2.02 6.95 -3.84
C PHE A 144 -3.30 7.56 -3.29
N ARG A 145 -4.30 7.71 -4.16
CA ARG A 145 -5.54 8.43 -3.85
C ARG A 145 -6.76 7.50 -3.77
N ASP A 146 -7.77 7.95 -3.04
CA ASP A 146 -9.07 7.30 -3.02
C ASP A 146 -9.95 7.71 -4.21
N VAL A 147 -11.18 7.23 -4.20
CA VAL A 147 -12.19 7.48 -5.24
C VAL A 147 -12.61 8.96 -5.35
N ASP A 148 -12.42 9.72 -4.28
CA ASP A 148 -12.68 11.17 -4.21
C ASP A 148 -11.41 11.99 -4.54
N GLY A 149 -10.29 11.32 -4.84
CA GLY A 149 -9.01 11.96 -5.17
C GLY A 149 -8.22 12.41 -3.95
N GLU A 150 -8.67 12.12 -2.73
CA GLU A 150 -7.94 12.45 -1.51
C GLU A 150 -6.80 11.43 -1.28
N VAL A 151 -5.73 11.86 -0.59
CA VAL A 151 -4.60 10.96 -0.31
C VAL A 151 -5.05 9.86 0.66
N ALA A 152 -4.99 8.62 0.18
CA ALA A 152 -5.42 7.43 0.91
C ALA A 152 -4.26 6.66 1.55
N GLY A 153 -3.02 7.02 1.22
CA GLY A 153 -1.81 6.43 1.78
C GLY A 153 -0.60 6.70 0.89
N ALA A 154 0.52 6.09 1.24
CA ALA A 154 1.74 6.14 0.44
C ALA A 154 2.50 4.82 0.47
N LEU A 155 3.07 4.46 -0.69
CA LEU A 155 4.06 3.39 -0.85
C LEU A 155 5.45 3.97 -0.68
N ASP A 156 6.28 3.29 0.12
CA ASP A 156 7.61 3.75 0.47
C ASP A 156 8.65 2.66 0.26
N ILE A 157 9.83 3.06 -0.19
CA ILE A 157 11.05 2.28 -0.13
C ILE A 157 12.09 3.05 0.66
N THR A 158 12.60 2.41 1.69
CA THR A 158 13.63 2.95 2.57
C THR A 158 14.80 1.97 2.66
N GLY A 159 16.03 2.48 2.58
CA GLY A 159 17.22 1.66 2.70
C GLY A 159 18.48 2.45 3.00
N VAL A 160 19.59 1.73 3.08
CA VAL A 160 20.94 2.31 3.15
C VAL A 160 21.58 2.23 1.76
N GLY A 161 22.26 3.29 1.35
CA GLY A 161 22.90 3.42 0.05
C GLY A 161 22.08 4.19 -0.98
N GLU A 162 22.48 4.09 -2.26
CA GLU A 162 21.90 4.87 -3.35
C GLU A 162 21.20 3.98 -4.39
N ARG A 163 20.15 4.52 -5.02
CA ARG A 163 19.40 3.90 -6.11
C ARG A 163 19.03 4.96 -7.16
N ASP A 164 18.75 4.51 -8.37
CA ASP A 164 18.19 5.35 -9.43
C ASP A 164 16.78 5.82 -9.04
N MET A 165 16.66 7.12 -8.74
CA MET A 165 15.43 7.75 -8.29
C MET A 165 14.34 7.78 -9.37
N ASP A 166 14.72 8.04 -10.62
CA ASP A 166 13.78 8.22 -11.72
C ASP A 166 13.18 6.89 -12.11
N LEU A 167 14.01 5.84 -12.13
CA LEU A 167 13.57 4.47 -12.32
C LEU A 167 12.60 4.06 -11.20
N LEU A 168 13.03 4.14 -9.94
CA LEU A 168 12.19 3.75 -8.80
C LEU A 168 10.88 4.55 -8.75
N GLY A 169 10.95 5.86 -8.97
CA GLY A 169 9.78 6.75 -9.01
C GLY A 169 8.78 6.36 -10.10
N GLY A 170 9.22 5.80 -11.22
CA GLY A 170 8.35 5.23 -12.24
C GLY A 170 7.56 4.01 -11.72
N TYR A 171 8.27 3.03 -11.16
CA TYR A 171 7.65 1.80 -10.65
C TYR A 171 6.72 2.05 -9.47
N PHE A 172 7.12 2.89 -8.51
CA PHE A 172 6.30 3.21 -7.34
C PHE A 172 5.04 4.00 -7.71
N ARG A 173 5.10 4.88 -8.72
CA ARG A 173 3.89 5.51 -9.28
C ARG A 173 2.98 4.52 -9.98
N GLN A 174 3.52 3.59 -10.74
CA GLN A 174 2.71 2.55 -11.38
C GLN A 174 1.99 1.67 -10.35
N ALA A 175 2.70 1.26 -9.28
CA ALA A 175 2.12 0.51 -8.17
C ALA A 175 1.05 1.32 -7.43
N ALA A 176 1.29 2.61 -7.17
CA ALA A 176 0.28 3.51 -6.61
C ALA A 176 -0.98 3.56 -7.49
N PHE A 177 -0.85 3.70 -8.81
CA PHE A 177 -2.02 3.67 -9.71
C PHE A 177 -2.73 2.32 -9.72
N ALA A 178 -2.02 1.20 -9.58
CA ALA A 178 -2.64 -0.13 -9.46
C ALA A 178 -3.53 -0.21 -8.20
N ILE A 179 -3.04 0.32 -7.07
CA ILE A 179 -3.80 0.43 -5.82
C ILE A 179 -5.04 1.31 -6.00
N GLU A 180 -4.89 2.49 -6.62
CA GLU A 180 -6.04 3.36 -6.92
C GLU A 180 -7.09 2.63 -7.76
N ASN A 181 -6.65 1.91 -8.79
CA ASN A 181 -7.55 1.17 -9.67
C ASN A 181 -8.32 0.06 -8.93
N ALA A 182 -7.67 -0.64 -8.00
CA ALA A 182 -8.32 -1.64 -7.17
C ALA A 182 -9.44 -1.04 -6.30
N MET A 183 -9.30 0.22 -5.86
CA MET A 183 -10.35 0.92 -5.10
C MET A 183 -11.61 1.20 -5.93
N PHE A 184 -11.56 1.19 -7.26
CA PHE A 184 -12.76 1.41 -8.08
C PHE A 184 -13.62 0.15 -8.22
N ALA A 185 -13.04 -1.05 -8.01
CA ALA A 185 -13.77 -2.32 -8.13
C ALA A 185 -14.94 -2.45 -7.15
N ARG A 186 -14.86 -1.77 -6.00
CA ARG A 186 -15.88 -1.76 -4.93
C ARG A 186 -17.04 -0.78 -5.16
N LEU A 187 -17.01 0.05 -6.20
CA LEU A 187 -18.10 1.00 -6.43
C LEU A 187 -19.36 0.26 -6.91
N HIS A 188 -20.51 0.51 -6.31
CA HIS A 188 -21.81 -0.11 -6.67
C HIS A 188 -22.75 0.91 -7.33
N GLY A 189 -23.77 0.43 -8.06
CA GLY A 189 -24.77 1.30 -8.70
C GLY A 189 -24.17 2.25 -9.76
N CYS A 190 -23.06 1.86 -10.38
CA CYS A 190 -22.37 2.65 -11.39
C CYS A 190 -21.69 1.79 -12.46
N TYR A 191 -21.60 2.34 -13.66
CA TYR A 191 -20.73 1.87 -14.72
C TYR A 191 -19.29 2.26 -14.41
N LEU A 192 -18.37 1.31 -14.53
CA LEU A 192 -16.93 1.58 -14.44
C LEU A 192 -16.36 1.60 -15.86
N VAL A 193 -15.75 2.72 -16.23
CA VAL A 193 -15.22 2.96 -17.58
C VAL A 193 -13.74 3.27 -17.49
N ALA A 194 -12.93 2.49 -18.20
CA ALA A 194 -11.53 2.81 -18.46
C ALA A 194 -11.43 3.85 -19.57
N ILE A 195 -10.53 4.81 -19.43
CA ILE A 195 -10.24 5.84 -20.42
C ILE A 195 -8.73 6.01 -20.60
N GLN A 196 -8.27 6.20 -21.84
CA GLN A 196 -6.87 6.49 -22.16
C GLN A 196 -6.72 7.14 -23.54
N HIS A 197 -5.64 7.90 -23.78
CA HIS A 197 -5.34 8.42 -25.12
C HIS A 197 -4.87 7.35 -26.10
N ASP A 198 -4.31 6.26 -25.59
CA ASP A 198 -3.85 5.12 -26.38
C ASP A 198 -4.49 3.83 -25.84
N MET A 199 -5.11 3.09 -26.75
CA MET A 199 -5.84 1.86 -26.42
C MET A 199 -4.96 0.80 -25.75
N ARG A 200 -3.64 0.82 -25.99
CA ARG A 200 -2.67 -0.12 -25.38
C ARG A 200 -2.58 0.02 -23.86
N TRP A 201 -2.93 1.19 -23.32
CA TRP A 201 -2.89 1.46 -21.89
C TRP A 201 -4.20 1.17 -21.16
N LEU A 202 -5.28 0.84 -21.89
CA LEU A 202 -6.52 0.39 -21.26
C LEU A 202 -6.28 -0.94 -20.54
N ASN A 203 -6.92 -1.12 -19.39
CA ASN A 203 -6.77 -2.27 -18.52
C ASN A 203 -5.33 -2.45 -17.94
N THR A 204 -4.52 -1.39 -17.95
CA THR A 204 -3.22 -1.35 -17.25
C THR A 204 -3.31 -0.44 -16.03
N PRO A 205 -2.34 -0.46 -15.09
CA PRO A 205 -2.29 0.52 -14.01
C PRO A 205 -2.35 1.98 -14.51
N LEU A 206 -1.83 2.24 -15.71
CA LEU A 206 -1.80 3.57 -16.31
C LEU A 206 -3.16 4.03 -16.88
N GLN A 207 -4.25 3.28 -16.71
CA GLN A 207 -5.56 3.71 -17.21
C GLN A 207 -6.20 4.79 -16.33
N GLY A 208 -6.95 5.70 -16.96
CA GLY A 208 -7.94 6.49 -16.24
C GLY A 208 -9.16 5.62 -15.94
N LEU A 209 -9.71 5.72 -14.74
CA LEU A 209 -10.98 5.10 -14.37
C LEU A 209 -11.98 6.18 -14.00
N ILE A 210 -13.19 6.07 -14.54
CA ILE A 210 -14.33 6.88 -14.15
C ILE A 210 -15.51 5.99 -13.77
N ALA A 211 -16.21 6.37 -12.71
CA ALA A 211 -17.44 5.74 -12.29
C ALA A 211 -18.63 6.64 -12.64
N ILE A 212 -19.60 6.10 -13.37
CA ILE A 212 -20.75 6.85 -13.86
C ILE A 212 -22.04 6.23 -13.32
N SER A 213 -22.87 7.01 -12.64
CA SER A 213 -24.19 6.56 -12.18
C SER A 213 -25.08 6.16 -13.37
N GLU A 214 -26.13 5.38 -13.13
CA GLU A 214 -27.13 5.06 -14.15
C GLU A 214 -27.77 6.30 -14.82
N GLY A 215 -27.90 7.41 -14.08
CA GLY A 215 -28.37 8.69 -14.60
C GLY A 215 -27.35 9.50 -15.42
N GLY A 216 -26.17 8.93 -15.74
CA GLY A 216 -25.15 9.61 -16.56
C GLY A 216 -24.36 10.72 -15.83
N ARG A 217 -24.35 10.72 -14.50
CA ARG A 217 -23.53 11.61 -13.66
C ARG A 217 -22.23 10.93 -13.24
N LEU A 218 -21.13 11.70 -13.22
CA LEU A 218 -19.86 11.24 -12.70
C LEU A 218 -19.96 11.06 -11.18
N ARG A 219 -19.45 9.94 -10.68
CA ARG A 219 -19.44 9.56 -9.26
C ARG A 219 -18.05 9.59 -8.67
N ALA A 220 -17.04 9.20 -9.45
CA ALA A 220 -15.65 9.15 -9.05
C ALA A 220 -14.74 9.14 -10.29
N ALA A 221 -13.50 9.58 -10.12
CA ALA A 221 -12.45 9.48 -11.13
C ALA A 221 -11.09 9.32 -10.44
N ASN A 222 -10.27 8.36 -10.88
CA ASN A 222 -8.92 8.14 -10.33
C ASN A 222 -7.97 9.27 -10.77
N SER A 223 -6.73 9.28 -10.28
CA SER A 223 -5.76 10.34 -10.59
C SER A 223 -5.57 10.57 -12.09
N ILE A 224 -5.48 9.48 -12.86
CA ILE A 224 -5.27 9.54 -14.31
C ILE A 224 -6.55 10.01 -15.01
N GLY A 225 -7.72 9.52 -14.61
CA GLY A 225 -9.01 9.91 -15.16
C GLY A 225 -9.30 11.38 -14.94
N ARG A 226 -8.99 11.92 -13.75
CA ARG A 226 -9.08 13.35 -13.45
C ARG A 226 -8.18 14.17 -14.38
N ARG A 227 -6.92 13.76 -14.54
CA ARG A 227 -5.96 14.44 -15.43
C ARG A 227 -6.42 14.43 -16.90
N LEU A 228 -6.80 13.26 -17.42
CA LEU A 228 -7.24 13.09 -18.81
C LEU A 228 -8.51 13.88 -19.14
N LEU A 229 -9.37 14.12 -18.15
CA LEU A 229 -10.63 14.85 -18.32
C LEU A 229 -10.56 16.31 -17.86
N GLY A 230 -9.39 16.80 -17.44
CA GLY A 230 -9.22 18.17 -16.95
C GLY A 230 -10.01 18.49 -15.68
N LEU A 231 -10.25 17.48 -14.83
CA LEU A 231 -10.93 17.64 -13.55
C LEU A 231 -9.96 18.16 -12.48
N ALA A 232 -10.51 18.77 -11.42
CA ALA A 232 -9.74 19.11 -10.23
C ALA A 232 -9.03 17.85 -9.68
N PRO A 233 -7.76 17.94 -9.23
CA PRO A 233 -7.01 16.78 -8.75
C PRO A 233 -7.64 16.08 -7.54
N THR A 234 -8.35 16.83 -6.70
CA THR A 234 -8.98 16.37 -5.46
C THR A 234 -10.41 16.88 -5.34
N GLY A 235 -11.14 16.41 -4.33
CA GLY A 235 -12.50 16.84 -4.05
C GLY A 235 -13.58 16.19 -4.91
N SER A 236 -14.83 16.49 -4.53
CA SER A 236 -16.04 15.92 -5.11
C SER A 236 -16.21 16.25 -6.59
N VAL A 237 -16.67 15.27 -7.36
CA VAL A 237 -17.09 15.43 -8.76
C VAL A 237 -18.61 15.56 -8.90
N GLU A 238 -19.31 15.87 -7.80
CA GLU A 238 -20.76 16.07 -7.81
C GLU A 238 -21.17 17.16 -8.82
N GLY A 239 -22.25 16.89 -9.56
CA GLY A 239 -22.76 17.79 -10.59
C GLY A 239 -22.11 17.60 -11.97
N VAL A 240 -20.96 16.93 -12.08
CA VAL A 240 -20.34 16.62 -13.37
C VAL A 240 -21.18 15.57 -14.12
N THR A 241 -21.52 15.86 -15.38
CA THR A 241 -22.34 14.98 -16.23
C THR A 241 -21.55 14.47 -17.42
N LEU A 242 -22.01 13.39 -18.06
CA LEU A 242 -21.43 12.95 -19.33
C LEU A 242 -21.49 14.02 -20.43
N ALA A 243 -22.53 14.87 -20.40
CA ALA A 243 -22.67 15.96 -21.35
C ALA A 243 -21.62 17.06 -21.14
N SER A 244 -21.29 17.40 -19.90
CA SER A 244 -20.25 18.38 -19.59
C SER A 244 -18.83 17.82 -19.77
N LEU A 245 -18.62 16.52 -19.50
CA LEU A 245 -17.32 15.86 -19.73
C LEU A 245 -16.99 15.69 -21.21
N PHE A 246 -18.00 15.34 -22.02
CA PHE A 246 -17.83 15.05 -23.44
C PHE A 246 -18.80 15.90 -24.28
N PRO A 247 -18.64 17.25 -24.28
CA PRO A 247 -19.57 18.16 -24.95
C PRO A 247 -19.65 17.92 -26.46
N HIS A 248 -18.54 17.48 -27.06
CA HIS A 248 -18.45 17.19 -28.50
C HIS A 248 -18.83 15.75 -28.87
N ALA A 249 -19.11 14.88 -27.90
CA ALA A 249 -19.59 13.52 -28.17
C ALA A 249 -21.08 13.54 -28.53
N SER A 250 -21.48 12.74 -29.51
CA SER A 250 -22.89 12.56 -29.85
C SER A 250 -23.67 11.89 -28.72
N PRO A 251 -25.01 12.06 -28.64
CA PRO A 251 -25.85 11.36 -27.66
C PRO A 251 -25.67 9.83 -27.70
N ALA A 252 -25.45 9.26 -28.88
CA ALA A 252 -25.19 7.83 -29.04
C ALA A 252 -23.84 7.42 -28.43
N GLN A 253 -22.78 8.20 -28.64
CA GLN A 253 -21.47 7.95 -28.03
C GLN A 253 -21.54 8.01 -26.50
N ARG A 254 -22.24 9.00 -25.93
CA ARG A 254 -22.42 9.11 -24.47
C ARG A 254 -23.25 7.95 -23.92
N ARG A 255 -24.31 7.53 -24.63
CA ARG A 255 -25.16 6.40 -24.22
C ARG A 255 -24.39 5.08 -24.17
N ARG A 256 -23.39 4.87 -25.04
CA ARG A 256 -22.54 3.66 -25.02
C ARG A 256 -21.76 3.51 -23.71
N LEU A 257 -21.44 4.60 -23.01
CA LEU A 257 -20.78 4.54 -21.70
C LEU A 257 -21.66 3.95 -20.60
N LEU A 258 -22.97 3.82 -20.87
CA LEU A 258 -23.98 3.28 -19.97
C LEU A 258 -24.51 1.92 -20.47
N GLN A 259 -23.71 1.18 -21.24
CA GLN A 259 -24.07 -0.12 -21.78
C GLN A 259 -23.00 -1.16 -21.42
N SER A 260 -23.40 -2.26 -20.79
CA SER A 260 -22.52 -3.39 -20.50
C SER A 260 -22.28 -4.18 -21.80
N ALA A 261 -21.01 -4.44 -22.13
CA ALA A 261 -20.51 -4.95 -23.42
C ALA A 261 -20.33 -3.87 -24.50
N SER A 262 -19.22 -3.13 -24.41
CA SER A 262 -18.79 -2.22 -25.47
C SER A 262 -17.38 -2.59 -25.94
N ILE A 263 -17.20 -2.79 -27.25
CA ILE A 263 -15.88 -2.67 -27.89
C ILE A 263 -15.31 -1.29 -27.52
N PRO A 264 -13.99 -1.14 -27.31
CA PRO A 264 -13.40 0.16 -27.04
C PRO A 264 -13.88 1.24 -28.01
N GLY A 265 -14.47 2.30 -27.47
CA GLY A 265 -15.03 3.42 -28.22
C GLY A 265 -14.13 4.64 -28.15
N ARG A 266 -14.22 5.53 -29.15
CA ARG A 266 -13.48 6.79 -29.19
C ARG A 266 -14.41 7.97 -28.87
N LEU A 267 -13.99 8.82 -27.94
CA LEU A 267 -14.70 10.01 -27.50
C LEU A 267 -13.83 11.26 -27.69
N PRO A 268 -14.34 12.32 -28.35
CA PRO A 268 -13.62 13.57 -28.50
C PRO A 268 -13.57 14.34 -27.18
N LEU A 269 -12.45 15.03 -26.94
CA LEU A 269 -12.25 15.94 -25.82
C LEU A 269 -12.34 17.42 -26.28
N PRO A 270 -12.58 18.38 -25.36
CA PRO A 270 -12.67 19.80 -25.69
C PRO A 270 -11.43 20.41 -26.36
N ASP A 271 -10.26 19.87 -26.06
CA ASP A 271 -8.97 20.28 -26.63
C ASP A 271 -8.68 19.72 -28.04
N ARG A 272 -9.70 19.13 -28.69
CA ARG A 272 -9.63 18.45 -30.00
C ARG A 272 -8.85 17.13 -29.99
N SER A 273 -8.35 16.70 -28.84
CA SER A 273 -7.83 15.35 -28.68
C SER A 273 -8.98 14.34 -28.53
N HIS A 274 -8.64 13.09 -28.23
CA HIS A 274 -9.62 12.04 -27.99
C HIS A 274 -9.11 11.06 -26.95
N VAL A 275 -10.05 10.38 -26.30
CA VAL A 275 -9.77 9.21 -25.47
C VAL A 275 -10.47 7.98 -26.04
N PHE A 276 -9.79 6.85 -25.97
CA PHE A 276 -10.39 5.54 -26.02
C PHE A 276 -11.06 5.24 -24.69
N THR A 277 -12.19 4.57 -24.74
CA THR A 277 -13.02 4.25 -23.58
C THR A 277 -13.45 2.80 -23.64
N HIS A 278 -13.49 2.13 -22.50
CA HIS A 278 -13.93 0.75 -22.40
C HIS A 278 -14.76 0.57 -21.13
N VAL A 279 -16.04 0.20 -21.27
CA VAL A 279 -16.89 -0.11 -20.12
C VAL A 279 -16.43 -1.44 -19.54
N ILE A 280 -15.66 -1.39 -18.45
CA ILE A 280 -15.11 -2.56 -17.77
C ILE A 280 -16.25 -3.36 -17.13
N ARG A 281 -17.23 -2.66 -16.56
CA ARG A 281 -18.28 -3.28 -15.74
C ARG A 281 -19.52 -2.40 -15.69
N GLY A 282 -20.71 -3.02 -15.77
CA GLY A 282 -21.97 -2.36 -15.47
C GLY A 282 -22.21 -2.12 -13.96
N PRO A 283 -23.36 -1.55 -13.59
CA PRO A 283 -23.79 -1.41 -12.20
C PRO A 283 -23.90 -2.78 -11.52
N LEU A 284 -23.16 -2.97 -10.42
CA LEU A 284 -23.41 -4.10 -9.53
C LEU A 284 -24.65 -3.82 -8.69
N ALA A 285 -25.48 -4.86 -8.49
CA ALA A 285 -26.59 -4.81 -7.54
C ALA A 285 -26.06 -4.43 -6.16
N SER A 286 -26.67 -3.43 -5.53
CA SER A 286 -26.45 -3.14 -4.12
C SER A 286 -27.20 -4.20 -3.32
N THR A 287 -26.49 -5.17 -2.76
CA THR A 287 -27.07 -6.17 -1.85
C THR A 287 -27.33 -5.62 -0.45
N ASP A 288 -26.94 -4.37 -0.18
CA ASP A 288 -27.02 -3.79 1.15
C ASP A 288 -27.34 -2.29 1.10
N ARG A 289 -28.53 -1.92 1.59
CA ARG A 289 -28.93 -0.51 1.77
C ARG A 289 -28.03 0.22 2.77
N ARG A 290 -27.26 -0.50 3.61
CA ARG A 290 -26.31 0.07 4.60
C ARG A 290 -24.89 0.21 4.08
N ASN A 291 -24.53 -0.45 2.97
CA ASN A 291 -23.18 -0.40 2.41
C ASN A 291 -23.02 0.64 1.28
N SER A 292 -23.91 1.65 1.28
CA SER A 292 -23.73 2.92 0.56
C SER A 292 -22.64 3.80 1.19
N LEU A 293 -21.84 3.24 2.10
CA LEU A 293 -20.71 3.88 2.74
C LEU A 293 -19.77 4.36 1.64
N ARG A 294 -19.89 5.67 1.35
CA ARG A 294 -18.78 6.49 0.88
C ARG A 294 -17.55 6.00 1.60
N TRP A 295 -16.46 5.78 0.87
CA TRP A 295 -15.15 5.70 1.48
C TRP A 295 -15.01 6.93 2.37
N ARG A 296 -15.19 6.74 3.68
CA ARG A 296 -14.89 7.74 4.68
C ARG A 296 -13.55 7.27 5.21
N PRO A 297 -12.42 7.78 4.70
CA PRO A 297 -11.21 7.64 5.48
C PRO A 297 -11.56 8.27 6.83
N ALA A 298 -11.16 7.63 7.93
CA ALA A 298 -11.29 8.22 9.25
C ALA A 298 -10.41 9.50 9.28
N LEU A 299 -10.91 10.59 8.72
CA LEU A 299 -10.24 11.88 8.68
C LEU A 299 -10.80 12.79 9.75
N THR A 300 -9.85 13.50 10.35
CA THR A 300 -9.97 14.77 11.06
C THR A 300 -10.84 14.76 12.31
N GLY A 301 -10.28 14.20 13.38
CA GLY A 301 -10.64 14.56 14.74
C GLY A 301 -9.38 14.61 15.59
N GLY A 302 -8.84 15.81 15.80
CA GLY A 302 -7.91 16.06 16.89
C GLY A 302 -8.58 15.67 18.19
N ARG A 303 -8.26 14.49 18.70
CA ARG A 303 -8.45 14.13 20.10
C ARG A 303 -7.08 13.81 20.64
N THR A 304 -6.62 14.69 21.53
CA THR A 304 -5.57 14.41 22.50
C THR A 304 -6.04 13.23 23.34
N ASP A 305 -5.73 12.00 22.92
CA ASP A 305 -5.88 10.86 23.80
C ASP A 305 -4.76 10.92 24.83
N SER A 306 -5.16 11.34 26.03
CA SER A 306 -4.34 11.31 27.23
C SER A 306 -3.73 9.93 27.40
N VAL A 307 -2.39 9.88 27.38
CA VAL A 307 -1.61 8.73 27.80
C VAL A 307 -2.03 8.35 29.22
N ARG A 308 -2.65 7.18 29.38
CA ARG A 308 -2.77 6.54 30.69
C ARG A 308 -1.67 5.51 30.79
N GLU A 309 -0.75 5.77 31.71
CA GLU A 309 0.23 4.81 32.19
C GLU A 309 -0.50 3.56 32.69
N HIS A 310 -0.08 2.38 32.22
CA HIS A 310 -0.51 1.12 32.77
C HIS A 310 0.72 0.30 33.14
N GLU A 311 0.87 0.04 34.43
CA GLU A 311 1.90 -0.82 34.99
C GLU A 311 1.77 -2.27 34.50
N PRO A 312 2.89 -3.02 34.39
CA PRO A 312 2.92 -4.31 33.72
C PRO A 312 2.38 -5.45 34.60
N GLY A 313 1.19 -5.95 34.26
CA GLY A 313 0.70 -7.25 34.71
C GLY A 313 1.33 -8.40 33.93
N VAL A 314 2.13 -9.22 34.62
CA VAL A 314 2.84 -10.38 34.06
C VAL A 314 1.85 -11.52 33.73
N LEU A 315 1.78 -11.90 32.45
CA LEU A 315 1.29 -13.21 32.02
C LEU A 315 2.36 -13.84 31.13
N THR A 316 3.06 -14.83 31.68
CA THR A 316 4.16 -15.55 31.01
C THR A 316 3.60 -16.61 30.05
N ALA A 317 3.68 -16.35 28.75
CA ALA A 317 3.61 -17.42 27.73
C ALA A 317 5.01 -18.06 27.59
N PRO A 318 5.10 -19.39 27.34
CA PRO A 318 6.38 -20.06 27.19
C PRO A 318 7.15 -19.48 25.99
N PRO A 319 8.48 -19.36 26.08
CA PRO A 319 9.30 -18.69 25.08
C PRO A 319 9.12 -19.32 23.70
N LEU A 320 9.01 -18.49 22.66
CA LEU A 320 8.74 -18.83 21.26
C LEU A 320 9.60 -19.99 20.71
N ARG A 321 10.79 -20.22 21.27
CA ARG A 321 11.68 -21.34 20.90
C ARG A 321 11.14 -22.72 21.29
N GLU A 322 10.36 -22.79 22.37
CA GLU A 322 9.73 -24.02 22.86
C GLU A 322 8.49 -24.36 22.02
N GLN A 323 7.65 -23.36 21.73
CA GLN A 323 6.49 -23.50 20.84
C GLN A 323 6.88 -23.95 19.42
N VAL A 324 8.01 -23.47 18.90
CA VAL A 324 8.54 -23.90 17.60
C VAL A 324 9.07 -25.34 17.64
N ARG A 325 9.62 -25.79 18.78
CA ARG A 325 10.10 -27.18 18.93
C ARG A 325 8.92 -28.15 18.98
N ASP A 326 7.88 -27.82 19.74
CA ASP A 326 6.69 -28.66 19.88
C ASP A 326 5.94 -28.81 18.55
N ALA A 327 5.84 -27.73 17.77
CA ALA A 327 5.25 -27.76 16.43
C ALA A 327 6.04 -28.68 15.47
N VAL A 328 7.38 -28.73 15.59
CA VAL A 328 8.21 -29.63 14.78
C VAL A 328 8.04 -31.08 15.21
N THR A 329 8.01 -31.36 16.52
CA THR A 329 7.82 -32.72 17.07
C THR A 329 6.45 -33.27 16.66
N HIS A 330 5.38 -32.48 16.84
CA HIS A 330 4.01 -32.88 16.50
C HIS A 330 3.84 -33.14 15.00
N ALA A 331 4.44 -32.30 14.15
CA ALA A 331 4.44 -32.52 12.71
C ALA A 331 5.23 -33.78 12.32
N LEU A 332 6.31 -34.13 13.03
CA LEU A 332 7.07 -35.34 12.78
C LEU A 332 6.27 -36.60 13.13
N GLU A 333 5.56 -36.58 14.25
CA GLU A 333 4.68 -37.67 14.70
C GLU A 333 3.50 -37.88 13.74
N ALA A 334 2.84 -36.79 13.32
CA ALA A 334 1.74 -36.83 12.36
C ALA A 334 2.16 -37.40 10.99
N ASN A 335 3.44 -37.30 10.63
CA ASN A 335 4.01 -37.87 9.40
C ASN A 335 4.73 -39.21 9.63
N GLY A 336 4.54 -39.85 10.77
CA GLY A 336 5.14 -41.17 11.08
C GLY A 336 6.67 -41.18 11.06
N GLY A 337 7.31 -40.05 11.39
CA GLY A 337 8.77 -39.89 11.35
C GLY A 337 9.34 -39.57 9.97
N ASN A 338 8.51 -39.37 8.93
CA ASN A 338 8.99 -39.02 7.60
C ASN A 338 9.47 -37.56 7.54
N VAL A 339 10.78 -37.38 7.69
CA VAL A 339 11.48 -36.10 7.73
C VAL A 339 11.25 -35.26 6.45
N ALA A 340 11.23 -35.90 5.28
CA ALA A 340 11.09 -35.18 4.01
C ALA A 340 9.68 -34.61 3.83
N LEU A 341 8.67 -35.39 4.21
CA LEU A 341 7.27 -34.98 4.18
C LEU A 341 7.00 -33.89 5.22
N THR A 342 7.56 -34.05 6.43
CA THR A 342 7.46 -33.06 7.51
C THR A 342 8.11 -31.73 7.12
N ALA A 343 9.30 -31.75 6.54
CA ALA A 343 9.99 -30.53 6.08
C ALA A 343 9.19 -29.79 5.00
N ARG A 344 8.56 -30.54 4.07
CA ARG A 344 7.69 -29.98 3.03
C ARG A 344 6.42 -29.37 3.63
N GLN A 345 5.79 -30.03 4.59
CA GLN A 345 4.61 -29.51 5.29
C GLN A 345 4.91 -28.24 6.08
N LEU A 346 6.08 -28.20 6.75
CA LEU A 346 6.51 -27.05 7.54
C LEU A 346 7.14 -25.93 6.70
N GLY A 347 7.26 -26.08 5.38
CA GLY A 347 7.80 -25.07 4.48
C GLY A 347 9.28 -24.73 4.73
N ILE A 348 10.05 -25.66 5.33
CA ILE A 348 11.49 -25.46 5.63
C ILE A 348 12.35 -26.52 4.95
N SER A 349 13.63 -26.22 4.72
CA SER A 349 14.55 -27.21 4.17
C SER A 349 14.81 -28.35 5.15
N ARG A 350 15.06 -29.57 4.63
CA ARG A 350 15.41 -30.74 5.46
C ARG A 350 16.60 -30.45 6.37
N THR A 351 17.60 -29.72 5.88
CA THR A 351 18.77 -29.27 6.65
C THR A 351 18.40 -28.37 7.82
N THR A 352 17.39 -27.51 7.66
CA THR A 352 16.87 -26.65 8.73
C THR A 352 16.08 -27.45 9.77
N LEU A 353 15.29 -28.44 9.32
CA LEU A 353 14.57 -29.35 10.20
C LEU A 353 15.54 -30.21 11.04
N TYR A 354 16.60 -30.78 10.43
CA TYR A 354 17.62 -31.55 11.15
C TYR A 354 18.39 -30.72 12.18
N LYS A 355 18.74 -29.47 11.87
CA LYS A 355 19.39 -28.56 12.83
C LYS A 355 18.49 -28.27 14.04
N ARG A 356 17.16 -28.29 13.86
CA ARG A 356 16.17 -28.02 14.90
C ARG A 356 15.83 -29.24 15.77
N LEU A 357 15.94 -30.45 15.22
CA LEU A 357 15.76 -31.70 15.96
C LEU A 357 16.91 -32.01 16.95
N GLY A 358 18.06 -31.35 16.81
CA GLY A 358 19.22 -31.57 17.69
C GLY A 358 19.84 -32.97 17.52
N ARG A 359 21.05 -33.18 18.05
CA ARG A 359 21.79 -34.45 17.96
C ARG A 359 21.20 -35.55 18.87
N GLY A 360 19.94 -35.92 18.67
CA GLY A 360 19.30 -37.09 19.29
C GLY A 360 18.51 -37.87 18.25
N ARG A 361 19.06 -38.98 17.75
CA ARG A 361 18.40 -39.90 16.82
C ARG A 361 17.32 -40.71 17.55
N PRO A 362 16.05 -40.73 17.11
CA PRO A 362 15.23 -41.92 17.20
C PRO A 362 15.48 -42.81 15.97
N ALA A 363 15.43 -44.12 16.17
CA ALA A 363 15.82 -45.14 15.19
C ALA A 363 15.04 -45.05 13.87
N VAL A 364 15.78 -45.09 12.76
CA VAL A 364 15.28 -45.13 11.39
C VAL A 364 14.73 -46.53 11.11
N ARG A 365 13.47 -46.64 10.68
CA ARG A 365 12.96 -47.82 9.97
C ARG A 365 12.81 -47.46 8.50
N GLU A 366 13.82 -47.79 7.70
CA GLU A 366 13.74 -47.76 6.24
C GLU A 366 12.90 -48.96 5.78
N LEU A 367 11.84 -48.70 5.00
CA LEU A 367 11.17 -49.72 4.19
C LEU A 367 11.72 -49.66 2.75
N PRO A 368 11.85 -50.80 2.06
CA PRO A 368 12.63 -50.89 0.83
C PRO A 368 11.93 -50.26 -0.37
N THR A 369 12.74 -49.67 -1.25
CA THR A 369 12.35 -49.17 -2.57
C THR A 369 12.00 -50.34 -3.51
N GLU A 370 10.76 -50.42 -3.97
CA GLU A 370 10.41 -51.17 -5.17
C GLU A 370 10.96 -50.43 -6.39
N LYS A 371 11.87 -51.09 -7.12
CA LYS A 371 12.14 -50.82 -8.53
C LYS A 371 11.07 -51.55 -9.35
N GLY A 372 10.40 -50.84 -10.25
CA GLY A 372 9.61 -51.43 -11.32
C GLY A 372 9.87 -50.67 -12.60
N GLU A 373 10.34 -51.40 -13.61
CA GLU A 373 10.24 -51.06 -15.03
C GLU A 373 8.79 -50.79 -15.45
#